data_AF-A0A7Y5NHN2-F1
#
_entry.id   AF-A0A7Y5NHN2-F1
#
_cell.length_a   1.000
_cell.length_b   1.000
_cell.length_c   1.000
_cell.angle_alpha   90.00
_cell.angle_beta   90.00
_cell.angle_gamma   90.00
#
_symmetry.space_group_name_H-M   'P 1'
#
loop_
_entity.id
_entity.type
_entity.pdbx_description
1 polymer ?
#
loop_
_entity_poly.entity_id
_entity_poly.type
_entity_poly.pdbx_seq_one_letter_code
_entity_poly.pdbx_strand_id
1 'polypeptide(L)'
;ALRLELDEHHRHKDVYEHSLIVLEQAIDLEGPADGPAESVPGPDLVLRLAALLHDIGKPATRRFEDGGGVSFHHHELVGAKLTTKRMKAMRFDKDTTKQVARLVELHLRFHGYGDGQWTDSAVRRYVTDAGPLLSRLHRLTRSDSTTRNVRKAQRLSRAYDDLEARIERLAAEEELAAVRPELNGNEIAEALGIRPGPVLGEAYDYLLSVRLDDGPIGKEAAREKLLAWWAAREPSA
;
A
#
# COMPACT_ATOMS: atom_id res chain seq x y z
N ALA A 1 22.55 23.91 12.10
CA ALA A 1 23.23 23.53 10.85
C ALA A 1 23.24 22.01 10.78
N LEU A 2 22.89 21.42 9.63
CA LEU A 2 22.89 19.97 9.39
C LEU A 2 24.33 19.45 9.26
N ARG A 3 25.18 19.63 10.27
CA ARG A 3 26.56 19.12 10.21
C ARG A 3 26.95 18.44 11.50
N LEU A 4 27.39 17.19 11.32
CA LEU A 4 28.04 16.23 12.22
C LEU A 4 27.19 15.78 13.41
N GLU A 5 27.03 14.45 13.58
CA GLU A 5 27.37 13.73 14.83
C GLU A 5 26.99 12.24 14.84
N LEU A 6 27.66 11.51 15.75
CA LEU A 6 27.84 10.07 15.83
C LEU A 6 26.55 9.25 16.06
N ASP A 7 26.54 8.02 15.55
CA ASP A 7 25.56 6.96 15.79
C ASP A 7 26.33 5.66 16.15
N GLU A 8 25.64 4.72 16.82
CA GLU A 8 26.02 3.43 17.41
C GLU A 8 26.89 2.51 16.52
N HIS A 9 27.09 2.87 15.26
CA HIS A 9 27.91 2.13 14.29
C HIS A 9 29.20 2.84 13.85
N HIS A 10 29.61 3.95 14.48
CA HIS A 10 30.85 4.69 14.15
C HIS A 10 30.98 5.02 12.64
N ARG A 11 29.85 5.19 11.93
CA ARG A 11 29.82 5.50 10.50
C ARG A 11 29.03 6.78 10.26
N HIS A 12 29.77 7.86 10.05
CA HIS A 12 29.28 9.16 9.65
C HIS A 12 28.56 9.07 8.30
N LYS A 13 27.24 9.21 8.28
CA LYS A 13 26.54 9.77 7.12
C LYS A 13 25.90 11.07 7.58
N ASP A 14 26.31 12.17 6.96
CA ASP A 14 25.62 13.45 7.12
C ASP A 14 24.16 13.26 6.68
N VAL A 15 23.19 13.64 7.52
CA VAL A 15 21.75 13.56 7.18
C VAL A 15 21.50 14.27 5.86
N TYR A 16 22.18 15.39 5.61
CA TYR A 16 22.06 16.13 4.37
C TYR A 16 22.57 15.33 3.16
N GLU A 17 23.79 14.79 3.23
CA GLU A 17 24.35 13.95 2.15
C GLU A 17 23.52 12.69 1.92
N HIS A 18 23.02 12.06 3.00
CA HIS A 18 22.10 10.92 2.90
C HIS A 18 20.82 11.31 2.15
N SER A 19 20.15 12.41 2.52
CA SER A 19 18.96 12.87 1.83
C SER A 19 19.20 13.16 0.34
N LEU A 20 20.38 13.64 -0.04
CA LEU A 20 20.73 13.84 -1.46
C LEU A 20 20.90 12.51 -2.21
N ILE A 21 21.56 11.53 -1.60
CA ILE A 21 21.70 10.19 -2.19
C ILE A 21 20.31 9.54 -2.37
N VAL A 22 19.44 9.63 -1.35
CA VAL A 22 18.07 9.11 -1.42
C VAL A 22 17.27 9.83 -2.51
N LEU A 23 17.44 11.15 -2.67
CA LEU A 23 16.81 11.90 -3.75
C LEU A 23 17.27 11.43 -5.13
N GLU A 24 18.57 11.27 -5.36
CA GLU A 24 19.12 10.76 -6.62
C GLU A 24 18.58 9.35 -6.93
N GLN A 25 18.60 8.46 -5.94
CA GLN A 25 18.06 7.11 -6.09
C GLN A 25 16.54 7.10 -6.33
N ALA A 26 15.79 8.02 -5.73
CA ALA A 26 14.36 8.15 -5.98
C ALA A 26 14.07 8.60 -7.41
N ILE A 27 14.89 9.51 -7.96
CA ILE A 27 14.81 9.95 -9.36
C ILE A 27 15.08 8.77 -10.31
N ASP A 28 16.10 7.96 -10.02
CA ASP A 28 16.43 6.78 -10.84
C ASP A 28 15.32 5.71 -10.85
N LEU A 29 14.43 5.72 -9.84
CA LEU A 29 13.31 4.79 -9.70
C LEU A 29 11.98 5.31 -10.29
N GLU A 30 11.95 6.53 -10.82
CA GLU A 30 10.76 7.08 -11.49
C GLU A 30 10.39 6.26 -12.74
N GLY A 31 9.09 6.18 -13.03
CA GLY A 31 8.59 5.53 -14.23
C GLY A 31 8.73 6.40 -15.49
N PRO A 32 8.44 5.82 -16.67
CA PRO A 32 8.39 6.57 -17.92
C PRO A 32 7.36 7.71 -17.83
N ALA A 33 7.65 8.85 -18.45
CA ALA A 33 6.85 10.08 -18.33
C ALA A 33 5.40 9.92 -18.84
N ASP A 34 5.17 9.03 -19.79
CA ASP A 34 3.87 8.67 -20.38
C ASP A 34 3.25 7.41 -19.74
N GLY A 35 3.86 6.91 -18.65
CA GLY A 35 3.37 5.74 -17.92
C GLY A 35 2.11 6.02 -17.10
N PRO A 36 1.41 4.95 -16.68
CA PRO A 36 0.24 5.07 -15.80
C PRO A 36 0.64 5.58 -14.41
N ALA A 37 -0.31 6.10 -13.63
CA ALA A 37 -0.03 6.76 -12.34
C ALA A 37 0.72 5.86 -11.34
N GLU A 38 0.48 4.55 -11.38
CA GLU A 38 1.09 3.52 -10.55
C GLU A 38 2.60 3.38 -10.83
N SER A 39 3.02 3.72 -12.05
CA SER A 39 4.43 3.77 -12.44
C SER A 39 5.16 5.00 -11.89
N VAL A 40 4.46 5.94 -11.22
CA VAL A 40 5.01 7.21 -10.73
C VAL A 40 5.86 7.87 -11.83
N PRO A 41 5.19 8.36 -12.90
CA PRO A 41 5.87 8.91 -14.07
C PRO A 41 6.74 10.10 -13.68
N GLY A 42 7.99 10.09 -14.14
CA GLY A 42 8.94 11.17 -13.90
C GLY A 42 8.73 12.37 -14.84
N PRO A 43 9.09 13.60 -14.41
CA PRO A 43 9.58 13.96 -13.08
C PRO A 43 8.46 14.00 -12.03
N ASP A 44 8.61 13.28 -10.91
CA ASP A 44 7.60 13.23 -9.85
C ASP A 44 7.97 14.14 -8.66
N LEU A 45 7.30 15.29 -8.57
CA LEU A 45 7.57 16.29 -7.52
C LEU A 45 7.33 15.75 -6.11
N VAL A 46 6.28 14.95 -5.90
CA VAL A 46 5.88 14.45 -4.58
C VAL A 46 6.92 13.47 -4.04
N LEU A 47 7.37 12.52 -4.86
CA LEU A 47 8.41 11.55 -4.52
C LEU A 47 9.72 12.26 -4.19
N ARG A 48 10.17 13.18 -5.05
CA ARG A 48 11.43 13.93 -4.85
C ARG A 48 11.43 14.75 -3.57
N LEU A 49 10.34 15.47 -3.29
CA LEU A 49 10.22 16.23 -2.03
C LEU A 49 10.17 15.31 -0.81
N ALA A 50 9.49 14.15 -0.91
CA ALA A 50 9.46 13.18 0.17
C ALA A 50 10.86 12.59 0.43
N ALA A 51 11.60 12.22 -0.62
CA ALA A 51 12.97 11.73 -0.53
C ALA A 51 13.90 12.75 0.14
N LEU A 52 13.81 14.02 -0.25
CA LEU A 52 14.61 15.09 0.34
C LEU A 52 14.29 15.35 1.82
N LEU A 53 13.03 15.12 2.24
CA LEU A 53 12.53 15.50 3.56
C LEU A 53 12.29 14.32 4.52
N HIS A 54 12.47 13.06 4.09
CA HIS A 54 12.06 11.88 4.87
C HIS A 54 12.67 11.88 6.29
N ASP A 55 13.92 12.32 6.40
CA ASP A 55 14.70 12.35 7.63
C ASP A 55 14.75 13.72 8.33
N ILE A 56 13.93 14.70 7.90
CA ILE A 56 13.96 16.07 8.47
C ILE A 56 13.70 16.10 9.98
N GLY A 57 13.07 15.06 10.52
CA GLY A 57 12.81 14.90 11.95
C GLY A 57 14.04 14.52 12.79
N LYS A 58 15.06 13.86 12.22
CA LYS A 58 16.18 13.27 12.98
C LYS A 58 16.88 14.27 13.91
N PRO A 59 17.24 15.49 13.48
CA PRO A 59 17.92 16.45 14.37
C PRO A 59 17.09 16.83 15.60
N ALA A 60 15.76 16.88 15.46
CA ALA A 60 14.85 17.29 16.53
C ALA A 60 14.51 16.14 17.49
N THR A 61 14.70 14.89 17.08
CA THR A 61 14.40 13.69 17.89
C THR A 61 15.65 12.98 18.42
N ARG A 62 16.84 13.53 18.14
CA ARG A 62 18.11 12.97 18.60
C ARG A 62 18.17 12.84 20.11
N ARG A 63 18.50 11.65 20.60
CA ARG A 63 18.82 11.39 22.01
C ARG A 63 20.15 10.66 22.11
N PHE A 64 20.92 10.99 23.15
CA PHE A 64 22.11 10.24 23.51
C PHE A 64 21.68 9.16 24.51
N GLU A 65 22.04 7.92 24.20
CA GLU A 65 21.72 6.75 25.02
C GLU A 65 22.90 6.41 25.93
N ASP A 66 22.60 5.73 27.04
CA ASP A 66 23.61 5.21 27.95
C ASP A 66 24.55 4.25 27.20
N GLY A 67 25.86 4.46 27.30
CA GLY A 67 26.85 3.70 26.53
C GLY A 67 27.33 4.35 25.23
N GLY A 68 26.92 5.60 24.96
CA GLY A 68 27.44 6.41 23.85
C GLY A 68 26.70 6.22 22.53
N GLY A 69 25.55 5.56 22.56
CA GLY A 69 24.66 5.42 21.42
C GLY A 69 23.86 6.68 21.12
N VAL A 70 23.28 6.74 19.93
CA VAL A 70 22.38 7.83 19.52
C VAL A 70 21.14 7.24 18.89
N SER A 71 19.97 7.69 19.36
CA SER A 71 18.68 7.25 18.85
C SER A 71 17.89 8.41 18.21
N PHE A 72 16.97 8.05 17.32
CA PHE A 72 16.08 8.98 16.60
C PHE A 72 14.63 8.51 16.63
N HIS A 73 14.18 8.00 17.77
CA HIS A 73 12.84 7.42 17.90
C HIS A 73 11.75 8.41 17.44
N HIS A 74 10.79 7.90 16.66
CA HIS A 74 9.63 8.64 16.16
C HIS A 74 9.95 9.87 15.29
N HIS A 75 11.11 9.90 14.63
CA HIS A 75 11.49 10.99 13.74
C HIS A 75 10.59 11.12 12.52
N GLU A 76 9.91 10.06 12.09
CA GLU A 76 8.91 10.07 11.03
C GLU A 76 7.70 10.95 11.39
N LEU A 77 7.24 10.90 12.65
CA LEU A 77 6.09 11.69 13.11
C LEU A 77 6.44 13.17 13.30
N VAL A 78 7.63 13.45 13.84
CA VAL A 78 8.14 14.82 13.95
C VAL A 78 8.46 15.37 12.56
N GLY A 79 9.05 14.55 11.71
CA GLY A 79 9.38 14.84 10.31
C GLY A 79 8.15 15.27 9.53
N ALA A 80 7.06 14.51 9.58
CA ALA A 80 5.80 14.86 8.89
C ALA A 80 5.24 16.24 9.30
N LYS A 81 5.32 16.58 10.59
CA LYS A 81 4.92 17.90 11.12
C LYS A 81 5.84 19.01 10.61
N LEU A 82 7.15 18.77 10.61
CA LEU A 82 8.14 19.72 10.09
C LEU A 82 7.97 19.95 8.59
N THR A 83 7.81 18.87 7.81
CA THR A 83 7.50 18.90 6.37
C THR A 83 6.30 19.77 6.08
N THR A 84 5.17 19.53 6.78
CA THR A 84 3.96 20.34 6.63
C THR A 84 4.22 21.82 6.89
N LYS A 85 4.96 22.15 7.96
CA LYS A 85 5.28 23.54 8.32
C LYS A 85 6.18 24.20 7.27
N ARG A 86 7.19 23.50 6.78
CA ARG A 86 8.14 24.02 5.79
C ARG A 86 7.49 24.23 4.43
N MET A 87 6.72 23.26 3.94
CA MET A 87 6.04 23.37 2.65
C MET A 87 5.00 24.48 2.64
N LYS A 88 4.25 24.66 3.73
CA LYS A 88 3.34 25.82 3.89
C LYS A 88 4.09 27.15 3.84
N ALA A 89 5.25 27.26 4.50
CA ALA A 89 6.06 28.48 4.45
C ALA A 89 6.61 28.77 3.04
N MET A 90 6.91 27.71 2.27
CA MET A 90 7.32 27.79 0.85
C MET A 90 6.12 27.95 -0.11
N ARG A 91 4.89 28.01 0.41
CA ARG A 91 3.64 28.22 -0.36
C ARG A 91 3.28 27.09 -1.34
N PHE A 92 3.69 25.85 -1.05
CA PHE A 92 3.15 24.69 -1.77
C PHE A 92 1.64 24.54 -1.52
N ASP A 93 0.93 23.95 -2.48
CA ASP A 93 -0.49 23.68 -2.33
C ASP A 93 -0.77 22.65 -1.23
N LYS A 94 -2.03 22.62 -0.78
CA LYS A 94 -2.46 21.78 0.35
C LYS A 94 -2.34 20.29 0.04
N ASP A 95 -2.61 19.88 -1.19
CA ASP A 95 -2.65 18.47 -1.57
C ASP A 95 -1.24 17.91 -1.68
N THR A 96 -0.35 18.58 -2.42
CA THR A 96 1.08 18.22 -2.49
C THR A 96 1.69 18.17 -1.08
N THR A 97 1.40 19.17 -0.23
CA THR A 97 1.88 19.17 1.16
C THR A 97 1.40 17.96 1.95
N LYS A 98 0.11 17.58 1.81
CA LYS A 98 -0.46 16.42 2.48
C LYS A 98 0.19 15.13 2.02
N GLN A 99 0.39 14.95 0.72
CA GLN A 99 1.01 13.77 0.14
C GLN A 99 2.46 13.59 0.60
N VAL A 100 3.28 14.65 0.51
CA VAL A 100 4.69 14.62 0.94
C VAL A 100 4.80 14.36 2.45
N ALA A 101 4.00 15.04 3.27
CA ALA A 101 4.01 14.81 4.72
C ALA A 101 3.59 13.38 5.08
N ARG A 102 2.63 12.79 4.35
CA ARG A 102 2.20 11.41 4.57
C ARG A 102 3.29 10.41 4.17
N LEU A 103 4.00 10.63 3.07
CA LEU A 103 5.14 9.79 2.69
C LEU A 103 6.25 9.86 3.74
N VAL A 104 6.59 11.05 4.24
CA VAL A 104 7.55 11.23 5.34
C VAL A 104 7.09 10.52 6.62
N GLU A 105 5.79 10.54 6.94
CA GLU A 105 5.25 9.81 8.10
C GLU A 105 5.40 8.29 7.97
N LEU A 106 5.27 7.76 6.74
CA LEU A 106 5.23 6.33 6.48
C LEU A 106 6.58 5.71 6.12
N HIS A 107 7.62 6.50 5.86
CA HIS A 107 8.86 6.01 5.23
C HIS A 107 9.55 4.86 5.98
N LEU A 108 9.43 4.79 7.32
CA LEU A 108 9.98 3.72 8.14
C LEU A 108 9.11 2.46 8.22
N ARG A 109 7.87 2.50 7.77
CA ARG A 109 6.88 1.43 8.01
C ARG A 109 7.36 0.08 7.54
N PHE A 110 8.03 0.02 6.40
CA PHE A 110 8.57 -1.22 5.86
C PHE A 110 9.77 -1.76 6.63
N HIS A 111 10.55 -0.95 7.34
CA HIS A 111 11.74 -1.45 8.04
C HIS A 111 11.38 -2.45 9.15
N GLY A 112 10.13 -2.46 9.63
CA GLY A 112 9.58 -3.52 10.48
C GLY A 112 9.21 -4.82 9.74
N TYR A 113 9.39 -4.91 8.43
CA TYR A 113 9.12 -6.10 7.58
C TYR A 113 10.29 -7.08 7.56
N GLY A 114 11.53 -6.61 7.67
CA GLY A 114 12.73 -7.43 7.47
C GLY A 114 13.05 -8.42 8.60
N ASP A 115 12.59 -8.14 9.83
CA ASP A 115 12.96 -8.90 11.04
C ASP A 115 11.79 -9.73 11.62
N GLY A 116 10.60 -9.69 11.01
CA GLY A 116 9.41 -10.43 11.47
C GLY A 116 8.41 -10.70 10.34
N GLN A 117 7.71 -11.83 10.40
CA GLN A 117 6.65 -12.13 9.45
C GLN A 117 5.48 -11.17 9.65
N TRP A 118 5.21 -10.31 8.67
CA TRP A 118 3.97 -9.55 8.65
C TRP A 118 2.78 -10.51 8.52
N THR A 119 1.68 -10.21 9.20
CA THR A 119 0.40 -10.90 8.97
C THR A 119 -0.32 -10.25 7.79
N ASP A 120 -1.29 -10.94 7.18
CA ASP A 120 -2.08 -10.35 6.10
C ASP A 120 -2.80 -9.07 6.56
N SER A 121 -3.23 -9.03 7.82
CA SER A 121 -3.79 -7.82 8.44
C SER A 121 -2.79 -6.66 8.53
N ALA A 122 -1.50 -6.94 8.76
CA ALA A 122 -0.46 -5.91 8.74
C ALA A 122 -0.22 -5.38 7.32
N VAL A 123 -0.20 -6.27 6.31
CA VAL A 123 -0.11 -5.89 4.90
C VAL A 123 -1.28 -5.03 4.48
N ARG A 124 -2.52 -5.44 4.79
CA ARG A 124 -3.73 -4.64 4.52
C ARG A 124 -3.67 -3.26 5.16
N ARG A 125 -3.23 -3.17 6.42
CA ARG A 125 -3.09 -1.89 7.11
C ARG A 125 -2.05 -1.00 6.43
N TYR A 126 -0.91 -1.55 6.00
CA TYR A 126 0.10 -0.80 5.26
C TYR A 126 -0.43 -0.25 3.93
N VAL A 127 -1.12 -1.08 3.15
CA VAL A 127 -1.78 -0.66 1.90
C VAL A 127 -2.82 0.42 2.18
N THR A 128 -3.67 0.24 3.19
CA THR A 128 -4.70 1.21 3.59
C THR A 128 -4.09 2.54 4.06
N ASP A 129 -3.01 2.48 4.85
CA ASP A 129 -2.32 3.66 5.36
C ASP A 129 -1.69 4.48 4.23
N ALA A 130 -1.12 3.82 3.22
CA ALA A 130 -0.51 4.47 2.07
C ALA A 130 -1.56 4.95 1.05
N GLY A 131 -2.62 4.17 0.82
CA GLY A 131 -3.67 4.46 -0.14
C GLY A 131 -3.09 4.77 -1.54
N PRO A 132 -3.48 5.88 -2.19
CA PRO A 132 -2.95 6.28 -3.50
C PRO A 132 -1.44 6.55 -3.55
N LEU A 133 -0.78 6.65 -2.39
CA LEU A 133 0.66 6.91 -2.29
C LEU A 133 1.51 5.63 -2.26
N LEU A 134 0.89 4.44 -2.31
CA LEU A 134 1.59 3.16 -2.16
C LEU A 134 2.79 3.03 -3.10
N SER A 135 2.61 3.28 -4.40
CA SER A 135 3.69 3.20 -5.39
C SER A 135 4.81 4.22 -5.18
N ARG A 136 4.51 5.40 -4.60
CA ARG A 136 5.53 6.39 -4.20
C ARG A 136 6.25 5.96 -2.92
N LEU A 137 5.53 5.37 -1.97
CA LEU A 137 6.11 4.83 -0.75
C LEU A 137 7.09 3.69 -1.04
N HIS A 138 6.77 2.80 -1.99
CA HIS A 138 7.66 1.72 -2.41
C HIS A 138 8.98 2.28 -2.99
N ARG A 139 8.89 3.27 -3.88
CA ARG A 139 10.07 3.96 -4.43
C ARG A 139 10.88 4.65 -3.35
N LEU A 140 10.21 5.38 -2.45
CA LEU A 140 10.86 6.10 -1.36
C LEU A 140 11.68 5.15 -0.47
N THR A 141 11.10 4.04 -0.02
CA THR A 141 11.84 3.13 0.85
C THR A 141 12.93 2.36 0.09
N ARG A 142 12.70 1.98 -1.18
CA ARG A 142 13.78 1.40 -2.00
C ARG A 142 14.96 2.38 -2.14
N SER A 143 14.67 3.67 -2.32
CA SER A 143 15.68 4.73 -2.38
C SER A 143 16.35 5.05 -1.05
N ASP A 144 15.72 4.78 0.10
CA ASP A 144 16.35 5.00 1.42
C ASP A 144 17.40 3.93 1.76
N SER A 145 17.44 2.83 1.00
CA SER A 145 18.43 1.78 1.14
C SER A 145 19.81 2.19 0.58
N THR A 146 20.50 3.06 1.31
CA THR A 146 21.82 3.58 0.90
C THR A 146 22.99 2.67 1.32
N THR A 147 22.73 1.38 1.57
CA THR A 147 23.75 0.42 2.01
C THR A 147 24.68 0.03 0.86
N ARG A 148 26.00 0.15 1.07
CA ARG A 148 27.01 -0.36 0.12
C ARG A 148 27.20 -1.88 0.21
N ASN A 149 26.55 -2.54 1.17
CA ASN A 149 26.64 -3.98 1.33
C ASN A 149 25.63 -4.65 0.39
N VAL A 150 26.15 -5.22 -0.70
CA VAL A 150 25.36 -5.92 -1.74
C VAL A 150 24.43 -6.98 -1.15
N ARG A 151 24.87 -7.76 -0.16
CA ARG A 151 24.03 -8.80 0.47
C ARG A 151 22.86 -8.18 1.25
N LYS A 152 23.08 -7.06 1.95
CA LYS A 152 22.00 -6.35 2.66
C LYS A 152 21.01 -5.71 1.67
N ALA A 153 21.51 -5.09 0.61
CA ALA A 153 20.69 -4.51 -0.44
C ALA A 153 19.80 -5.58 -1.12
N GLN A 154 20.40 -6.73 -1.49
CA GLN A 154 19.66 -7.85 -2.07
C GLN A 154 18.60 -8.42 -1.13
N ARG A 155 18.90 -8.52 0.17
CA ARG A 155 17.90 -8.97 1.15
C ARG A 155 16.72 -8.02 1.23
N LEU A 156 16.99 -6.71 1.26
CA LEU A 156 15.93 -5.70 1.28
C LEU A 156 15.09 -5.75 0.01
N SER A 157 15.72 -5.85 -1.16
CA SER A 157 15.02 -5.98 -2.44
C SER A 157 14.08 -7.19 -2.43
N ARG A 158 14.58 -8.37 -2.04
CA ARG A 158 13.77 -9.59 -1.99
C ARG A 158 12.60 -9.49 -1.01
N ALA A 159 12.82 -8.86 0.14
CA ALA A 159 11.75 -8.62 1.11
C ALA A 159 10.67 -7.69 0.55
N TYR A 160 11.08 -6.71 -0.25
CA TYR A 160 10.16 -5.81 -0.96
C TYR A 160 9.37 -6.53 -2.04
N ASP A 161 10.05 -7.34 -2.86
CA ASP A 161 9.41 -8.11 -3.93
C ASP A 161 8.38 -9.11 -3.36
N ASP A 162 8.68 -9.73 -2.21
CA ASP A 162 7.75 -10.59 -1.47
C ASP A 162 6.53 -9.81 -0.93
N LEU A 163 6.73 -8.60 -0.40
CA LEU A 163 5.63 -7.73 0.02
C LEU A 163 4.72 -7.36 -1.17
N GLU A 164 5.30 -6.98 -2.32
CA GLU A 164 4.54 -6.63 -3.53
C GLU A 164 3.71 -7.82 -4.03
N ALA A 165 4.31 -9.00 -4.14
CA ALA A 165 3.60 -10.22 -4.52
C ALA A 165 2.47 -10.56 -3.54
N ARG A 166 2.67 -10.31 -2.25
CA ARG A 166 1.63 -10.52 -1.24
C ARG A 166 0.50 -9.50 -1.32
N ILE A 167 0.81 -8.23 -1.60
CA ILE A 167 -0.21 -7.20 -1.85
C ILE A 167 -1.07 -7.59 -3.05
N GLU A 168 -0.45 -8.01 -4.15
CA GLU A 168 -1.16 -8.46 -5.36
C GLU A 168 -2.06 -9.67 -5.08
N ARG A 169 -1.54 -10.69 -4.38
CA ARG A 169 -2.31 -11.86 -3.99
C ARG A 169 -3.54 -11.48 -3.15
N LEU A 170 -3.36 -10.64 -2.12
CA LEU A 170 -4.45 -10.23 -1.25
C LEU A 170 -5.48 -9.38 -1.99
N ALA A 171 -5.05 -8.50 -2.89
CA ALA A 171 -5.95 -7.71 -3.73
C ALA A 171 -6.79 -8.61 -4.64
N ALA A 172 -6.19 -9.62 -5.27
CA ALA A 172 -6.91 -10.58 -6.12
C ALA A 172 -7.90 -11.45 -5.31
N GLU A 173 -7.52 -11.90 -4.11
CA GLU A 173 -8.42 -12.61 -3.19
C GLU A 173 -9.63 -11.75 -2.79
N GLU A 174 -9.40 -10.46 -2.53
CA GLU A 174 -10.44 -9.50 -2.16
C GLU A 174 -11.37 -9.15 -3.33
N GLU A 175 -10.82 -8.97 -4.54
CA GLU A 175 -11.60 -8.76 -5.76
C GLU A 175 -12.52 -9.96 -6.03
N LEU A 176 -12.00 -11.18 -5.93
CA LEU A 176 -12.78 -12.40 -6.06
C LEU A 176 -13.86 -12.50 -4.96
N ALA A 177 -13.51 -12.21 -3.72
CA ALA A 177 -14.45 -12.24 -2.59
C ALA A 177 -15.53 -11.14 -2.67
N ALA A 178 -15.29 -10.07 -3.45
CA ALA A 178 -16.26 -9.00 -3.69
C ALA A 178 -17.23 -9.31 -4.84
N VAL A 179 -16.98 -10.36 -5.65
CA VAL A 179 -17.90 -10.78 -6.71
C VAL A 179 -19.26 -11.14 -6.12
N ARG A 180 -20.32 -10.59 -6.72
CA ARG A 180 -21.71 -10.84 -6.34
C ARG A 180 -22.49 -11.26 -7.59
N PRO A 181 -23.49 -12.14 -7.46
CA PRO A 181 -24.42 -12.43 -8.55
C PRO A 181 -25.23 -11.18 -8.94
N GLU A 182 -25.77 -11.18 -10.15
CA GLU A 182 -26.59 -10.09 -10.70
C GLU A 182 -27.91 -9.90 -9.97
N LEU A 183 -28.43 -10.95 -9.33
CA LEU A 183 -29.64 -10.91 -8.52
C LEU A 183 -29.25 -10.96 -7.03
N ASN A 184 -29.81 -10.03 -6.25
CA ASN A 184 -29.66 -10.05 -4.80
C ASN A 184 -30.67 -11.02 -4.15
N GLY A 185 -30.51 -11.29 -2.86
CA GLY A 185 -31.35 -12.26 -2.14
C GLY A 185 -32.85 -11.98 -2.20
N ASN A 186 -33.29 -10.72 -2.28
CA ASN A 186 -34.71 -10.40 -2.41
C ASN A 186 -35.23 -10.74 -3.81
N GLU A 187 -34.45 -10.42 -4.84
CA GLU A 187 -34.79 -10.74 -6.24
C GLU A 187 -34.87 -12.24 -6.47
N ILE A 188 -33.95 -13.01 -5.86
CA ILE A 188 -33.97 -14.48 -5.89
C ILE A 188 -35.21 -15.03 -5.19
N ALA A 189 -35.51 -14.53 -3.98
CA ALA A 189 -36.68 -14.95 -3.21
C ALA A 189 -37.99 -14.68 -3.95
N GLU A 190 -38.11 -13.51 -4.58
CA GLU A 190 -39.26 -13.14 -5.41
C GLU A 190 -39.38 -14.02 -6.66
N ALA A 191 -38.28 -14.24 -7.38
CA ALA A 191 -38.28 -15.06 -8.59
C ALA A 191 -38.69 -16.51 -8.33
N LEU A 192 -38.27 -17.08 -7.20
CA LEU A 192 -38.53 -18.48 -6.84
C LEU A 192 -39.78 -18.67 -5.94
N GLY A 193 -40.36 -17.58 -5.43
CA GLY A 193 -41.46 -17.66 -4.46
C GLY A 193 -41.07 -18.30 -3.13
N ILE A 194 -39.80 -18.20 -2.73
CA ILE A 194 -39.27 -18.81 -1.50
C ILE A 194 -39.08 -17.79 -0.38
N ARG A 195 -39.11 -18.25 0.86
CA ARG A 195 -38.76 -17.44 2.04
C ARG A 195 -37.24 -17.48 2.31
N PRO A 196 -36.67 -16.49 3.01
CA PRO A 196 -35.28 -16.54 3.45
C PRO A 196 -34.97 -17.83 4.23
N GLY A 197 -33.88 -18.50 3.86
CA GLY A 197 -33.48 -19.78 4.44
C GLY A 197 -32.34 -20.44 3.67
N PRO A 198 -31.95 -21.69 4.03
CA PRO A 198 -30.82 -22.39 3.40
C PRO A 198 -30.93 -22.48 1.87
N VAL A 199 -32.13 -22.73 1.37
CA VAL A 199 -32.44 -22.82 -0.06
C VAL A 199 -32.16 -21.51 -0.81
N LEU A 200 -32.41 -20.36 -0.18
CA LEU A 200 -32.06 -19.06 -0.75
C LEU A 200 -30.53 -18.90 -0.88
N GLY A 201 -29.79 -19.41 0.10
CA GLY A 201 -28.32 -19.46 0.07
C GLY A 201 -27.82 -20.33 -1.08
N GLU A 202 -28.39 -21.52 -1.28
CA GLU A 202 -28.03 -22.40 -2.40
C GLU A 202 -28.31 -21.75 -3.77
N ALA A 203 -29.43 -21.04 -3.89
CA ALA A 203 -29.80 -20.31 -5.11
C ALA A 203 -28.83 -19.13 -5.36
N TYR A 204 -28.42 -18.45 -4.31
CA TYR A 204 -27.41 -17.41 -4.36
C TYR A 204 -26.04 -17.96 -4.78
N ASP A 205 -25.62 -19.08 -4.19
CA ASP A 205 -24.35 -19.74 -4.52
C ASP A 205 -24.33 -20.26 -5.97
N TYR A 206 -25.45 -20.79 -6.45
CA TYR A 206 -25.61 -21.14 -7.87
C TYR A 206 -25.44 -19.92 -8.79
N LEU A 207 -26.10 -18.80 -8.49
CA LEU A 207 -25.92 -17.60 -9.31
C LEU A 207 -24.52 -17.01 -9.20
N LEU A 208 -23.87 -17.14 -8.05
CA LEU A 208 -22.47 -16.78 -7.88
C LEU A 208 -21.56 -17.65 -8.75
N SER A 209 -21.81 -18.97 -8.85
CA SER A 209 -21.04 -19.83 -9.74
C SER A 209 -21.25 -19.47 -11.21
N VAL A 210 -22.49 -19.19 -11.63
CA VAL A 210 -22.81 -18.69 -12.98
C VAL A 210 -22.04 -17.39 -13.26
N ARG A 211 -22.03 -16.45 -12.31
CA ARG A 211 -21.29 -15.19 -12.43
C ARG A 211 -19.78 -15.40 -12.58
N LEU A 212 -19.21 -16.38 -11.89
CA LEU A 212 -17.78 -16.70 -11.94
C LEU A 212 -17.39 -17.42 -13.24
N ASP A 213 -18.25 -18.31 -13.74
CA ASP A 213 -17.98 -19.12 -14.94
C ASP A 213 -18.26 -18.37 -16.25
N ASP A 214 -19.40 -17.68 -16.33
CA ASP A 214 -19.90 -17.04 -17.55
C ASP A 214 -19.65 -15.52 -17.58
N GLY A 215 -19.22 -14.93 -16.46
CA GLY A 215 -19.10 -13.48 -16.31
C GLY A 215 -20.46 -12.75 -16.27
N PRO A 216 -20.51 -11.46 -16.62
CA PRO A 216 -21.76 -10.70 -16.67
C PRO A 216 -22.70 -11.19 -17.76
N ILE A 217 -23.81 -11.81 -17.35
CA ILE A 217 -24.88 -12.23 -18.28
C ILE A 217 -26.11 -11.32 -18.23
N GLY A 218 -26.17 -10.41 -17.25
CA GLY A 218 -27.31 -9.52 -17.02
C GLY A 218 -28.45 -10.17 -16.23
N LYS A 219 -29.30 -9.33 -15.63
CA LYS A 219 -30.33 -9.78 -14.67
C LYS A 219 -31.36 -10.74 -15.27
N GLU A 220 -31.80 -10.49 -16.51
CA GLU A 220 -32.81 -11.34 -17.16
C GLU A 220 -32.26 -12.75 -17.43
N ALA A 221 -31.07 -12.85 -18.02
CA ALA A 221 -30.43 -14.14 -18.27
C ALA A 221 -30.09 -14.88 -16.97
N ALA A 222 -29.66 -14.15 -15.92
CA ALA A 222 -29.46 -14.72 -14.59
C ALA A 222 -30.78 -15.27 -14.01
N ARG A 223 -31.90 -14.57 -14.19
CA ARG A 223 -33.22 -15.02 -13.76
C ARG A 223 -33.68 -16.26 -14.52
N GLU A 224 -33.45 -16.33 -15.82
CA GLU A 224 -33.76 -17.52 -16.64
C GLU A 224 -32.96 -18.74 -16.17
N LYS A 225 -31.65 -18.59 -15.96
CA LYS A 225 -30.79 -19.66 -15.42
C LYS A 225 -31.23 -20.09 -14.03
N LEU A 226 -31.57 -19.14 -13.15
CA LEU A 226 -32.10 -19.42 -11.82
C LEU A 226 -33.37 -20.29 -11.86
N LEU A 227 -34.33 -19.94 -12.72
CA LEU A 227 -35.58 -20.68 -12.88
C LEU A 227 -35.35 -22.07 -13.47
N ALA A 228 -34.46 -22.19 -14.46
CA ALA A 228 -34.09 -23.47 -15.07
C ALA A 228 -33.42 -24.41 -14.05
N TRP A 229 -32.49 -23.88 -13.26
CA TRP A 229 -31.85 -24.61 -12.17
C TRP A 229 -32.86 -25.03 -11.10
N TRP A 230 -33.80 -24.16 -10.73
CA TRP A 230 -34.84 -24.46 -9.74
C TRP A 230 -35.76 -25.60 -10.21
N ALA A 231 -36.24 -25.53 -11.46
CA ALA A 231 -37.11 -26.55 -12.05
C ALA A 231 -36.43 -27.93 -12.15
N ALA A 232 -35.11 -27.98 -12.35
CA ALA A 232 -34.36 -29.23 -12.38
C ALA A 232 -34.21 -29.91 -11.00
N ARG A 233 -34.52 -29.21 -9.91
CA ARG A 233 -34.42 -29.73 -8.53
C ARG A 233 -35.74 -30.27 -8.00
N GLU A 234 -36.87 -29.89 -8.57
CA GLU A 234 -38.14 -30.52 -8.23
C GLU A 234 -38.13 -31.95 -8.79
N PRO A 235 -38.32 -33.00 -7.96
CA PRO A 235 -38.62 -34.32 -8.49
C PRO A 235 -39.90 -34.18 -9.30
N SER A 236 -39.89 -34.65 -10.55
CA SER A 236 -41.12 -34.80 -11.33
C SER A 236 -42.13 -35.55 -10.46
N ALA A 237 -43.16 -34.83 -9.99
CA ALA A 237 -44.21 -35.37 -9.13
C ALA A 237 -45.03 -36.43 -9.86
#